data_AF-A0A2E4SC11-F1
#
_entry.id   AF-A0A2E4SC11-F1
#
_cell.length_a   1.000
_cell.length_b   1.000
_cell.length_c   1.000
_cell.angle_alpha   90.00
_cell.angle_beta   90.00
_cell.angle_gamma   90.00
#
_symmetry.space_group_name_H-M   'P 1'
#
loop_
_entity.id
_entity.type
_entity.pdbx_description
1 polymer ?
#
loop_
_entity_poly.entity_id
_entity_poly.type
_entity_poly.pdbx_seq_one_letter_code
_entity_poly.pdbx_strand_id
1 'polypeptide(L)' 'MKFKLFLTFFFIKVLFFAQFEDSILLREIYNFSLTKSTCHDNLRSLCKDVGHRLSGSPSAQKAVEWG' A
#
# COMPACT_ATOMS: atom_id res chain seq x y z
N MET A 1 -22.44 20.87 34.29
CA MET A 1 -21.13 20.84 33.59
C MET A 1 -20.52 19.44 33.53
N LYS A 2 -20.53 18.66 34.62
CA LYS A 2 -20.00 17.28 34.67
C LYS A 2 -20.68 16.29 33.70
N PHE A 3 -22.00 16.39 33.50
CA PHE A 3 -22.75 15.52 32.58
C PHE A 3 -22.42 15.76 31.09
N LYS A 4 -22.23 17.03 30.68
CA LYS A 4 -21.77 17.37 29.33
C LYS A 4 -20.36 16.83 29.09
N LEU A 5 -19.47 16.96 30.07
CA LEU A 5 -18.11 16.42 30.00
C LEU A 5 -18.10 14.89 29.85
N PHE A 6 -19.01 14.21 30.56
CA PHE A 6 -19.20 12.76 30.44
C PHE A 6 -19.70 12.35 29.04
N LEU A 7 -20.66 13.10 28.48
CA LEU A 7 -21.16 12.87 27.13
C LEU A 7 -20.08 13.07 26.06
N THR A 8 -19.26 14.11 26.20
CA THR A 8 -18.12 14.36 25.30
C THR A 8 -17.10 13.22 25.37
N PHE A 9 -16.81 12.70 26.56
CA PHE A 9 -15.89 11.58 26.73
C PHE A 9 -16.42 10.28 26.09
N PHE A 10 -17.73 10.04 26.16
CA PHE A 10 -18.38 8.91 25.50
C PHE A 10 -18.29 9.01 23.97
N PHE A 11 -18.46 10.21 23.40
CA PHE A 11 -18.37 10.43 21.96
C PHE A 11 -16.96 10.19 21.39
N ILE A 12 -15.93 10.52 22.17
CA ILE A 12 -14.52 10.28 21.79
C ILE A 12 -14.22 8.77 21.68
N LYS A 13 -14.82 7.92 22.53
CA LYS A 13 -14.63 6.46 22.47
C LYS A 13 -15.10 5.86 21.14
N VAL A 14 -16.22 6.36 20.60
CA VAL A 14 -16.79 5.87 19.34
C VAL A 14 -15.84 6.14 18.16
N LEU A 15 -15.10 7.25 18.18
CA LEU A 15 -14.13 7.59 17.13
C LEU A 15 -12.92 6.62 17.08
N PHE A 16 -12.53 6.02 18.20
CA PHE A 16 -11.39 5.09 18.25
C PHE A 16 -11.74 3.65 17.85
N PHE A 17 -13.02 3.26 17.87
CA PHE A 17 -13.44 1.92 17.46
C PHE A 17 -13.32 1.68 15.94
N ALA A 18 -13.31 2.74 15.12
CA ALA A 18 -13.17 2.63 13.67
C ALA A 18 -11.78 2.14 13.21
N GLN A 19 -10.72 2.37 14.00
CA GLN A 19 -9.33 2.10 13.57
C GLN A 19 -8.88 0.63 13.74
N PHE A 20 -9.70 -0.21 14.37
CA PHE A 20 -9.33 -1.60 14.64
C PHE A 20 -9.31 -2.46 13.37
N GLU A 21 -10.36 -2.37 12.55
CA GLU A 21 -10.46 -3.10 11.27
C GLU A 21 -9.38 -2.64 10.28
N ASP A 22 -9.07 -1.34 10.24
CA ASP A 22 -8.02 -0.79 9.39
C ASP A 22 -6.64 -1.40 9.70
N SER A 23 -6.33 -1.64 10.97
CA SER A 23 -5.06 -2.24 11.38
C SER A 23 -4.90 -3.69 10.90
N ILE A 24 -5.99 -4.46 10.93
CA ILE A 24 -6.01 -5.84 10.44
C ILE A 24 -5.77 -5.85 8.93
N LEU A 25 -6.52 -5.01 8.19
CA LEU A 25 -6.37 -4.88 6.74
C LEU A 25 -4.94 -4.47 6.35
N LEU A 26 -4.37 -3.47 7.02
CA LEU A 26 -3.00 -3.02 6.77
C LEU A 26 -1.98 -4.15 6.98
N ARG A 27 -2.16 -4.96 8.04
CA ARG A 27 -1.30 -6.11 8.29
C ARG A 27 -1.43 -7.18 7.20
N GLU A 28 -2.63 -7.42 6.69
CA GLU A 28 -2.84 -8.36 5.58
C GLU A 28 -2.17 -7.88 4.29
N ILE A 29 -2.33 -6.60 3.94
CA ILE A 29 -1.65 -5.99 2.77
C ILE A 29 -0.13 -6.10 2.93
N TYR A 30 0.40 -5.80 4.12
CA TYR A 30 1.83 -5.91 4.43
C TYR A 30 2.34 -7.35 4.25
N ASN A 31 1.64 -8.33 4.83
CA ASN A 31 2.01 -9.73 4.73
C ASN A 31 1.94 -10.23 3.28
N PHE A 32 0.89 -9.88 2.54
CA PHE A 32 0.77 -10.22 1.12
C PHE A 32 1.93 -9.62 0.32
N SER A 33 2.25 -8.35 0.55
CA SER A 33 3.32 -7.64 -0.16
C SER A 33 4.68 -8.32 0.00
N LEU A 34 4.98 -8.83 1.20
CA LEU A 34 6.27 -9.47 1.50
C LEU A 34 6.34 -10.95 1.13
N THR A 35 5.21 -11.66 1.08
CA THR A 35 5.22 -13.13 0.95
C THR A 35 4.64 -13.65 -0.37
N LYS A 36 3.76 -12.90 -1.01
CA LYS A 36 2.97 -13.38 -2.16
C LYS A 36 2.95 -12.41 -3.35
N SER A 37 3.40 -11.16 -3.17
CA SER A 37 3.39 -10.19 -4.27
C SER A 37 4.38 -10.57 -5.37
N THR A 38 4.08 -10.09 -6.57
CA THR A 38 4.94 -10.26 -7.75
C THR A 38 5.89 -9.08 -7.94
N CYS A 39 6.01 -8.15 -6.98
CA CYS A 39 6.79 -6.92 -7.13
C CYS A 39 8.26 -7.20 -7.46
N HIS A 40 8.86 -8.18 -6.79
CA HIS A 40 10.25 -8.57 -7.04
C HIS A 40 10.42 -9.20 -8.42
N ASP A 41 9.50 -10.08 -8.84
CA ASP A 41 9.57 -10.74 -10.14
C ASP A 41 9.33 -9.76 -11.29
N ASN A 42 8.40 -8.81 -11.10
CA ASN A 42 8.17 -7.69 -12.00
C ASN A 42 9.44 -6.84 -12.17
N LEU A 43 10.08 -6.46 -11.06
CA LEU A 43 11.36 -5.73 -11.09
C LEU A 43 12.45 -6.54 -11.80
N ARG A 44 12.51 -7.86 -11.54
CA ARG A 44 13.46 -8.74 -12.20
C ARG A 44 13.24 -8.77 -13.71
N SER A 45 11.99 -8.93 -14.16
CA SER A 45 11.65 -8.93 -15.59
C SER A 45 12.05 -7.60 -16.23
N LEU A 46 11.71 -6.46 -15.61
CA LEU A 46 12.14 -5.15 -16.08
C LEU A 46 13.67 -5.03 -16.19
N CYS A 47 14.42 -5.55 -15.22
CA CYS A 47 15.88 -5.44 -15.22
C CYS A 47 16.59 -6.44 -16.14
N LYS A 48 16.02 -7.63 -16.34
CA LYS A 48 16.68 -8.73 -17.08
C LYS A 48 16.15 -8.91 -18.50
N ASP A 49 14.87 -8.65 -18.72
CA ASP A 49 14.23 -8.84 -20.02
C ASP A 49 14.20 -7.53 -20.82
N VAL A 50 13.88 -6.39 -20.16
CA VAL A 50 13.87 -5.07 -20.82
C VAL A 50 15.24 -4.38 -20.79
N GLY A 51 15.94 -4.44 -19.66
CA GLY A 51 17.28 -3.86 -19.50
C GLY A 51 17.28 -2.36 -19.19
N HIS A 52 18.31 -1.63 -19.68
CA HIS A 52 18.50 -0.21 -19.39
C HIS A 52 17.44 0.69 -20.06
N ARG A 53 16.84 1.62 -19.32
CA ARG A 53 15.68 2.42 -19.76
C ARG A 53 16.02 3.91 -19.91
N LEU A 54 17.06 4.24 -20.67
CA LEU A 54 17.39 5.64 -20.97
C LEU A 54 16.24 6.28 -21.75
N SER A 55 15.76 7.45 -21.32
CA SER A 55 14.64 8.14 -21.97
C SER A 55 14.89 8.34 -23.46
N GLY A 56 13.87 8.06 -24.29
CA GLY A 56 13.96 8.12 -25.75
C GLY A 56 14.66 6.93 -26.42
N SER A 57 15.17 5.96 -25.65
CA SER A 57 15.72 4.71 -26.22
C SER A 57 14.64 3.69 -26.55
N PRO A 58 14.92 2.71 -27.44
CA PRO A 58 13.98 1.61 -27.71
C PRO A 58 13.60 0.80 -26.45
N SER A 59 14.54 0.61 -25.51
CA SER A 59 14.25 -0.10 -24.26
C SER A 59 13.36 0.70 -23.31
N ALA A 60 13.34 2.04 -23.40
CA ALA A 60 12.36 2.83 -22.67
C ALA A 60 10.94 2.62 -23.22
N GLN A 61 10.77 2.54 -24.55
CA GLN A 61 9.49 2.20 -25.17
C GLN A 61 9.02 0.79 -24.78
N LYS A 62 9.93 -0.20 -24.82
CA LYS A 62 9.64 -1.57 -24.37
C LYS A 62 9.19 -1.64 -22.90
N ALA A 63 9.73 -0.78 -22.04
CA ALA A 63 9.31 -0.70 -20.65
C ALA A 63 7.87 -0.20 -20.48
N VAL A 64 7.44 0.74 -21.34
CA VAL A 64 6.05 1.21 -21.38
C VAL A 64 5.12 0.13 -21.91
N GLU A 65 5.55 -0.62 -22.93
CA GLU A 65 4.77 -1.73 -23.50
C GLU A 65 4.64 -2.93 -22.54
N TRP A 66 5.59 -3.09 -21.62
CA TRP A 66 5.57 -4.15 -20.61
C TRP A 66 4.42 -3.97 -19.59
N GLY A 67 4.06 -2.73 -19.22
CA GLY A 67 2.98 -2.43 -18.27
C GLY A 67 3.12 -1.11 -17.53
#